data_AF-A0A7U6QJ95-F1
#
_entry.id   AF-A0A7U6QJ95-F1
#
_cell.length_a   1.000
_cell.length_b   1.000
_cell.length_c   1.000
_cell.angle_alpha   90.00
_cell.angle_beta   90.00
_cell.angle_gamma   90.00
#
_symmetry.space_group_name_H-M   'P 1'
#
loop_
_entity.id
_entity.type
_entity.pdbx_description
1 polymer ?
#
loop_
_entity_poly.entity_id
_entity_poly.type
_entity_poly.pdbx_seq_one_letter_code
_entity_poly.pdbx_strand_id
1 'polypeptide(L)'
;MTKFQIGDKLLQSRQNLKMTQEQFAAKIGVTPQAVSKWERDLGMPDLSLVAGICEVLHLSADELLGIQCLDQITEGNRKEQQEIQMNLCSEPLRLDVGADLIPAIVEGLKTDKIKEERVLLAKKAGILVPKIRIRDLDALPKNEYQVLSYDKLLESGTIESLGENVYDQLMEKVFNLCEVNYSSILNKQLVGIMIENVKNSYPGIADDIIPARFSYLFVEQVLREIYKKTGTIRNMIGILELLEEVTNEQNEDPRVVADRIVHRLS
;
A
#
# COMPACT_ATOMS: atom_id res chain seq x y z
N MET A 1 17.20 -3.96 21.74
CA MET A 1 17.94 -4.59 20.62
C MET A 1 17.78 -6.08 20.75
N THR A 2 17.21 -6.71 19.73
CA THR A 2 17.01 -8.17 19.63
C THR A 2 18.36 -8.86 19.73
N LYS A 3 18.59 -9.62 20.80
CA LYS A 3 19.86 -10.31 21.04
C LYS A 3 19.88 -11.56 20.15
N PHE A 4 20.59 -11.51 19.02
CA PHE A 4 20.75 -12.67 18.13
C PHE A 4 21.60 -13.72 18.86
N GLN A 5 21.00 -14.83 19.29
CA GLN A 5 21.67 -15.93 20.00
C GLN A 5 22.38 -16.88 19.01
N ILE A 6 23.30 -16.35 18.21
CA ILE A 6 24.04 -17.16 17.22
C ILE A 6 25.02 -18.12 17.90
N GLY A 7 25.60 -17.73 19.05
CA GLY A 7 26.62 -18.53 19.75
C GLY A 7 26.10 -19.87 20.23
N ASP A 8 24.93 -19.86 20.89
CA ASP A 8 24.28 -21.08 21.38
C ASP A 8 23.93 -22.04 20.24
N LYS A 9 23.38 -21.51 19.12
CA LYS A 9 23.04 -22.32 17.94
C LYS A 9 24.28 -22.92 17.28
N LEU A 10 25.34 -22.12 17.13
CA LEU A 10 26.60 -22.59 16.55
C LEU A 10 27.22 -23.71 17.40
N LEU A 11 27.21 -23.55 18.72
CA LEU A 11 27.68 -24.56 19.68
C LEU A 11 26.88 -25.86 19.57
N GLN A 12 25.54 -25.78 19.60
CA GLN A 12 24.66 -26.94 19.52
C GLN A 12 24.84 -27.70 18.20
N SER A 13 24.83 -26.99 17.07
CA SER A 13 24.97 -27.63 15.76
C SER A 13 26.34 -28.25 15.55
N ARG A 14 27.42 -27.62 16.04
CA ARG A 14 28.75 -28.23 16.03
C ARG A 14 28.80 -29.51 16.88
N GLN A 15 28.22 -29.49 18.07
CA GLN A 15 28.17 -30.65 18.97
C GLN A 15 27.33 -31.79 18.40
N ASN A 16 26.22 -31.50 17.74
CA ASN A 16 25.38 -32.49 17.06
C ASN A 16 26.15 -33.23 15.96
N LEU A 17 27.05 -32.52 15.26
CA LEU A 17 27.96 -33.11 14.26
C LEU A 17 29.23 -33.74 14.89
N LYS A 18 29.32 -33.79 16.23
CA LYS A 18 30.46 -34.34 17.00
C LYS A 18 31.81 -33.73 16.61
N MET A 19 31.82 -32.47 16.20
CA MET A 19 33.04 -31.77 15.79
C MET A 19 33.67 -31.01 16.96
N THR A 20 35.00 -30.98 17.06
CA THR A 20 35.73 -30.10 17.99
C THR A 20 35.82 -28.67 17.46
N GLN A 21 36.12 -27.69 18.33
CA GLN A 21 36.30 -26.30 17.90
C GLN A 21 37.44 -26.19 16.89
N GLU A 22 38.50 -26.99 17.06
CA GLU A 22 39.65 -27.07 16.16
C GLU A 22 39.27 -27.60 14.78
N GLN A 23 38.51 -28.69 14.73
CA GLN A 23 38.03 -29.26 13.47
C GLN A 23 37.07 -28.34 12.73
N PHE A 24 36.20 -27.64 13.46
CA PHE A 24 35.28 -26.68 12.87
C PHE A 24 36.04 -25.46 12.32
N ALA A 25 36.96 -24.90 13.12
CA ALA A 25 37.80 -23.78 12.70
C ALA A 25 38.62 -24.09 11.45
N ALA A 26 39.18 -25.31 11.36
CA ALA A 26 39.93 -25.76 10.20
C ALA A 26 39.08 -25.83 8.91
N LYS A 27 37.80 -26.23 9.01
CA LYS A 27 36.90 -26.27 7.84
C LYS A 27 36.47 -24.88 7.36
N ILE A 28 36.34 -23.92 8.28
CA ILE A 28 35.92 -22.54 7.98
C ILE A 28 37.12 -21.63 7.63
N GLY A 29 38.35 -22.06 7.92
CA GLY A 29 39.56 -21.28 7.68
C GLY A 29 39.83 -20.21 8.73
N VAL A 30 39.40 -20.44 9.98
CA VAL A 30 39.59 -19.51 11.11
C VAL A 30 40.37 -20.16 12.25
N THR A 31 40.71 -19.38 13.28
CA THR A 31 41.36 -19.93 14.48
C THR A 31 40.33 -20.52 15.44
N PRO A 32 40.66 -21.58 16.23
CA PRO A 32 39.76 -22.15 17.22
C PRO A 32 39.31 -21.11 18.28
N GLN A 33 40.16 -20.12 18.54
CA GLN A 33 39.88 -19.00 19.44
C GLN A 33 38.74 -18.10 18.91
N ALA A 34 38.61 -17.93 17.59
CA ALA A 34 37.51 -17.19 16.99
C ALA A 34 36.18 -17.92 17.21
N VAL A 35 36.16 -19.23 16.96
CA VAL A 35 34.99 -20.10 17.22
C VAL A 35 34.60 -20.06 18.69
N SER A 36 35.56 -20.18 19.61
CA SER A 36 35.33 -20.06 21.06
C SER A 36 34.75 -18.70 21.47
N LYS A 37 35.07 -17.61 20.76
CA LYS A 37 34.48 -16.30 21.02
C LYS A 37 33.04 -16.23 20.52
N TRP A 38 32.76 -16.78 19.34
CA TRP A 38 31.40 -16.84 18.78
C TRP A 38 30.47 -17.66 19.67
N GLU A 39 30.91 -18.85 20.11
CA GLU A 39 30.12 -19.75 20.97
C GLU A 39 29.84 -19.19 22.37
N ARG A 40 30.55 -18.14 22.79
CA ARG A 40 30.34 -17.48 24.09
C ARG A 40 29.70 -16.10 23.96
N ASP A 41 29.21 -15.75 22.77
CA ASP A 41 28.66 -14.43 22.43
C ASP A 41 29.64 -13.27 22.71
N LEU A 42 30.95 -13.53 22.64
CA LEU A 42 32.03 -12.54 22.83
C LEU A 42 32.50 -11.92 21.51
N GLY A 43 31.84 -12.25 20.39
CA GLY A 43 32.11 -11.72 19.07
C GLY A 43 31.22 -12.39 18.02
N MET A 44 31.11 -11.80 16.84
CA MET A 44 30.34 -12.33 15.71
C MET A 44 31.27 -12.84 14.60
N PRO A 45 30.90 -13.90 13.87
CA PRO A 45 31.57 -14.22 12.61
C PRO A 45 31.36 -13.08 11.61
N ASP A 46 32.35 -12.85 10.77
CA ASP A 46 32.23 -11.93 9.63
C ASP A 46 31.16 -12.45 8.65
N LEU A 47 30.44 -11.54 7.98
CA LEU A 47 29.41 -11.89 6.99
C LEU A 47 29.95 -12.82 5.89
N SER A 48 31.22 -12.66 5.50
CA SER A 48 31.89 -13.50 4.51
C SER A 48 32.03 -14.97 4.94
N LEU A 49 32.03 -15.24 6.26
CA LEU A 49 32.18 -16.59 6.81
C LEU A 49 30.84 -17.28 7.03
N VAL A 50 29.72 -16.54 6.99
CA VAL A 50 28.38 -17.08 7.24
C VAL A 50 28.04 -18.20 6.26
N ALA A 51 28.34 -18.02 4.97
CA ALA A 51 28.08 -19.05 3.95
C ALA A 51 28.83 -20.36 4.27
N GLY A 52 30.11 -20.28 4.60
CA GLY A 52 30.90 -21.46 4.98
C GLY A 52 30.41 -22.11 6.28
N ILE A 53 29.98 -21.31 7.27
CA ILE A 53 29.41 -21.81 8.52
C ILE A 53 28.12 -22.60 8.24
N CYS A 54 27.23 -22.04 7.42
CA CYS A 54 26.00 -22.69 6.99
C CYS A 54 26.27 -24.01 6.25
N GLU A 55 27.24 -24.03 5.33
CA GLU A 55 27.63 -25.24 4.60
C GLU A 55 28.16 -26.35 5.53
N VAL A 56 29.04 -26.01 6.48
CA VAL A 56 29.64 -26.99 7.40
C VAL A 56 28.64 -27.50 8.43
N LEU A 57 27.73 -26.64 8.90
CA LEU A 57 26.73 -26.99 9.91
C LEU A 57 25.44 -27.57 9.32
N HIS A 58 25.30 -27.55 7.99
CA HIS A 58 24.08 -27.91 7.27
C HIS A 58 22.85 -27.11 7.77
N LEU A 59 23.05 -25.81 7.98
CA LEU A 59 22.00 -24.87 8.42
C LEU A 59 21.74 -23.82 7.34
N SER A 60 20.53 -23.27 7.31
CA SER A 60 20.26 -22.04 6.57
C SER A 60 20.80 -20.80 7.33
N ALA A 61 21.03 -19.70 6.61
CA ALA A 61 21.43 -18.45 7.25
C ALA A 61 20.35 -17.94 8.23
N ASP A 62 19.07 -18.14 7.91
CA ASP A 62 17.93 -17.77 8.76
C ASP A 62 17.92 -18.59 10.06
N GLU A 63 18.17 -19.89 9.96
CA GLU A 63 18.30 -20.79 11.11
C GLU A 63 19.48 -20.38 12.01
N LEU A 64 20.65 -20.15 11.42
CA LEU A 64 21.86 -19.74 12.13
C LEU A 64 21.66 -18.40 12.85
N LEU A 65 21.05 -17.43 12.18
CA LEU A 65 20.81 -16.08 12.72
C LEU A 65 19.63 -16.04 13.69
N GLY A 66 18.88 -17.15 13.85
CA GLY A 66 17.69 -17.17 14.70
C GLY A 66 16.57 -16.28 14.16
N ILE A 67 16.55 -16.03 12.86
CA ILE A 67 15.44 -15.41 12.16
C ILE A 67 14.35 -16.47 12.16
N GLN A 68 13.45 -16.41 13.14
CA GLN A 68 12.22 -17.20 13.12
C GLN A 68 11.42 -16.72 11.92
N CYS A 69 11.42 -17.53 10.86
CA CYS A 69 10.40 -17.42 9.85
C CYS A 69 9.08 -17.74 10.56
N LEU A 70 8.08 -16.87 10.43
CA LEU A 70 6.71 -17.14 10.86
C LEU A 70 6.11 -18.22 9.94
N ASP A 71 6.65 -19.43 10.00
CA ASP A 71 6.18 -20.54 9.20
C ASP A 71 5.06 -21.24 9.96
N GLN A 72 3.82 -20.88 9.60
CA GLN A 72 2.67 -21.78 9.50
C GLN A 72 1.45 -21.01 8.96
N ILE A 73 1.46 -20.74 7.64
CA ILE A 73 0.34 -20.81 6.68
C ILE A 73 0.97 -20.48 5.31
N THR A 74 0.77 -21.35 4.33
CA THR A 74 1.24 -21.28 2.92
C THR A 74 2.70 -21.66 2.62
N GLU A 75 2.92 -22.96 2.40
CA GLU A 75 3.73 -23.43 1.25
C GLU A 75 3.07 -22.96 -0.05
N GLY A 76 3.10 -21.65 -0.32
CA GLY A 76 2.64 -21.08 -1.58
C GLY A 76 3.84 -20.55 -2.34
N ASN A 77 3.98 -20.89 -3.62
CA ASN A 77 4.97 -20.23 -4.48
C ASN A 77 4.84 -18.71 -4.35
N ARG A 78 5.94 -17.95 -4.48
CA ARG A 78 5.91 -16.47 -4.47
C ARG A 78 4.81 -15.87 -5.37
N LYS A 79 4.48 -16.56 -6.47
CA LYS A 79 3.36 -16.20 -7.37
C LYS A 79 1.98 -16.39 -6.74
N GLU A 80 1.74 -17.50 -6.05
CA GLU A 80 0.48 -17.78 -5.36
C GLU A 80 0.29 -16.81 -4.19
N GLN A 81 1.35 -16.54 -3.42
CA GLN A 81 1.29 -15.54 -2.35
C GLN A 81 1.01 -14.13 -2.89
N GLN A 82 1.59 -13.77 -4.05
CA GLN A 82 1.29 -12.51 -4.73
C GLN A 82 -0.15 -12.45 -5.24
N GLU A 83 -0.66 -13.53 -5.82
CA GLU A 83 -2.03 -13.62 -6.31
C GLU A 83 -3.05 -13.54 -5.18
N ILE A 84 -2.79 -14.23 -4.06
CA ILE A 84 -3.59 -14.12 -2.83
C ILE A 84 -3.57 -12.68 -2.33
N GLN A 85 -2.39 -12.07 -2.22
CA GLN A 85 -2.25 -10.69 -1.77
C GLN A 85 -2.99 -9.71 -2.70
N MET A 86 -2.93 -9.93 -4.01
CA MET A 86 -3.59 -9.09 -5.02
C MET A 86 -5.11 -9.22 -5.05
N ASN A 87 -5.68 -10.24 -4.40
CA ASN A 87 -7.12 -10.51 -4.32
C ASN A 87 -7.67 -10.40 -2.90
N LEU A 88 -6.84 -10.09 -1.90
CA LEU A 88 -7.24 -10.04 -0.50
C LEU A 88 -8.19 -8.87 -0.19
N CYS A 89 -8.04 -7.75 -0.92
CA CYS A 89 -8.77 -6.52 -0.66
C CYS A 89 -9.46 -6.01 -1.94
N SER A 90 -10.69 -5.57 -1.80
CA SER A 90 -11.42 -4.85 -2.84
C SER A 90 -10.77 -3.49 -3.10
N GLU A 91 -10.42 -3.20 -4.34
CA GLU A 91 -9.79 -1.92 -4.68
C GLU A 91 -10.79 -0.74 -4.64
N PRO A 92 -10.35 0.49 -4.31
CA PRO A 92 -11.22 1.66 -4.30
C PRO A 92 -11.83 2.00 -5.67
N LEU A 93 -11.15 1.59 -6.76
CA LEU A 93 -11.63 1.81 -8.12
C LEU A 93 -11.12 0.70 -9.05
N ARG A 94 -12.06 -0.04 -9.65
CA ARG A 94 -11.78 -1.16 -10.55
C ARG A 94 -12.59 -1.02 -11.84
N LEU A 95 -11.96 -1.37 -12.96
CA LEU A 95 -12.56 -1.50 -14.28
C LEU A 95 -12.37 -2.96 -14.72
N ASP A 96 -13.47 -3.72 -14.81
CA ASP A 96 -13.43 -5.05 -15.42
C ASP A 96 -13.95 -4.95 -16.85
N VAL A 97 -13.32 -5.66 -17.78
CA VAL A 97 -13.63 -5.58 -19.21
C VAL A 97 -13.68 -6.96 -19.86
N GLY A 98 -14.48 -7.05 -20.91
CA GLY A 98 -14.49 -8.19 -21.82
C GLY A 98 -13.28 -8.22 -22.76
N ALA A 99 -13.03 -9.40 -23.34
CA ALA A 99 -11.85 -9.71 -24.13
C ALA A 99 -11.61 -8.77 -25.34
N ASP A 100 -12.65 -8.25 -26.00
CA ASP A 100 -12.51 -7.42 -27.20
C ASP A 100 -12.05 -5.98 -26.87
N LEU A 101 -12.14 -5.57 -25.59
CA LEU A 101 -11.68 -4.25 -25.13
C LEU A 101 -10.20 -4.24 -24.72
N ILE A 102 -9.61 -5.42 -24.50
CA ILE A 102 -8.23 -5.57 -24.02
C ILE A 102 -7.21 -4.92 -24.97
N PRO A 103 -7.28 -5.10 -26.30
CA PRO A 103 -6.31 -4.48 -27.21
C PRO A 103 -6.31 -2.94 -27.10
N ALA A 104 -7.49 -2.31 -27.01
CA ALA A 104 -7.62 -0.88 -26.86
C ALA A 104 -7.02 -0.38 -25.53
N ILE A 105 -7.20 -1.13 -24.45
CA ILE A 105 -6.62 -0.79 -23.14
C ILE A 105 -5.11 -0.88 -23.17
N VAL A 106 -4.55 -1.94 -23.74
CA VAL A 106 -3.10 -2.13 -23.84
C VAL A 106 -2.45 -0.98 -24.63
N GLU A 107 -3.09 -0.54 -25.72
CA GLU A 107 -2.59 0.60 -26.49
C GLU A 107 -2.75 1.92 -25.73
N GLY A 108 -3.93 2.16 -25.15
CA GLY A 108 -4.22 3.37 -24.40
C GLY A 108 -3.36 3.57 -23.15
N LEU A 109 -2.95 2.49 -22.47
CA LEU A 109 -2.04 2.55 -21.32
C LEU A 109 -0.64 3.09 -21.66
N LYS A 110 -0.27 3.15 -22.93
CA LYS A 110 0.99 3.78 -23.39
C LYS A 110 0.90 5.31 -23.44
N THR A 111 -0.31 5.87 -23.34
CA THR A 111 -0.57 7.31 -23.39
C THR A 111 -0.47 7.95 -22.00
N ASP A 112 -0.31 9.27 -21.96
CA ASP A 112 -0.33 10.05 -20.71
C ASP A 112 -1.76 10.37 -20.20
N LYS A 113 -2.80 9.85 -20.84
CA LYS A 113 -4.21 10.21 -20.60
C LYS A 113 -4.62 10.07 -19.13
N ILE A 114 -4.29 8.95 -18.47
CA ILE A 114 -4.60 8.76 -17.04
C ILE A 114 -3.97 9.85 -16.17
N LYS A 115 -2.73 10.23 -16.48
CA LYS A 115 -2.02 11.26 -15.73
C LYS A 115 -2.69 12.63 -15.93
N GLU A 116 -3.07 12.96 -17.16
CA GLU A 116 -3.78 14.20 -17.48
C GLU A 116 -5.12 14.30 -16.75
N GLU A 117 -5.94 13.25 -16.79
CA GLU A 117 -7.24 13.18 -16.11
C GLU A 117 -7.10 13.30 -14.59
N ARG A 118 -6.08 12.66 -14.01
CA ARG A 118 -5.76 12.80 -12.58
C ARG A 118 -5.44 14.24 -12.21
N VAL A 119 -4.63 14.92 -13.03
CA VAL A 119 -4.30 16.33 -12.82
C VAL A 119 -5.55 17.20 -12.96
N LEU A 120 -6.42 16.90 -13.93
CA LEU A 120 -7.68 17.63 -14.13
C LEU A 120 -8.58 17.54 -12.90
N LEU A 121 -8.86 16.34 -12.40
CA LEU A 121 -9.72 16.16 -11.22
C LEU A 121 -9.11 16.75 -9.94
N ALA A 122 -7.78 16.67 -9.79
CA ALA A 122 -7.09 17.33 -8.67
C ALA A 122 -7.27 18.86 -8.74
N LYS A 123 -7.09 19.46 -9.92
CA LYS A 123 -7.28 20.91 -10.12
C LYS A 123 -8.74 21.34 -9.99
N LYS A 124 -9.69 20.51 -10.42
CA LYS A 124 -11.12 20.83 -10.40
C LYS A 124 -11.69 20.74 -9.00
N ALA A 125 -11.48 19.61 -8.31
CA ALA A 125 -12.22 19.25 -7.11
C ALA A 125 -11.33 18.83 -5.92
N GLY A 126 -10.00 18.87 -6.06
CA GLY A 126 -9.09 18.38 -5.01
C GLY A 126 -9.08 16.84 -4.90
N ILE A 127 -9.49 16.15 -5.95
CA ILE A 127 -9.56 14.68 -5.98
C ILE A 127 -8.17 14.09 -6.17
N LEU A 128 -7.75 13.24 -5.23
CA LEU A 128 -6.68 12.28 -5.45
C LEU A 128 -7.31 10.98 -5.95
N VAL A 129 -7.17 10.71 -7.25
CA VAL A 129 -7.71 9.50 -7.86
C VAL A 129 -6.92 8.28 -7.37
N PRO A 130 -7.59 7.24 -6.84
CA PRO A 130 -6.90 6.00 -6.45
C PRO A 130 -6.29 5.30 -7.66
N LYS A 131 -5.46 4.29 -7.39
CA LYS A 131 -4.99 3.38 -8.44
C LYS A 131 -6.20 2.68 -9.07
N ILE A 132 -6.35 2.82 -10.39
CA ILE A 132 -7.37 2.11 -11.16
C ILE A 132 -6.83 0.70 -11.42
N ARG A 133 -7.54 -0.32 -10.92
CA ARG A 133 -7.27 -1.71 -11.24
C ARG A 133 -8.04 -2.08 -12.50
N ILE A 134 -7.36 -2.51 -13.56
CA ILE A 134 -8.02 -3.04 -14.75
C ILE A 134 -7.92 -4.57 -14.69
N ARG A 135 -9.04 -5.28 -14.88
CA ARG A 135 -9.08 -6.74 -14.95
C ARG A 135 -9.81 -7.21 -16.20
N ASP A 136 -9.31 -8.26 -16.82
CA ASP A 136 -10.05 -9.10 -17.74
C ASP A 136 -10.99 -10.00 -16.93
N LEU A 137 -12.27 -10.04 -17.31
CA LEU A 137 -13.24 -10.92 -16.68
C LEU A 137 -13.92 -11.80 -17.73
N ASP A 138 -13.54 -13.07 -17.76
CA ASP A 138 -14.06 -14.05 -18.73
C ASP A 138 -15.58 -14.24 -18.66
N ALA A 139 -16.19 -13.95 -17.51
CA ALA A 139 -17.63 -14.02 -17.32
C ALA A 139 -18.39 -12.87 -18.03
N LEU A 140 -17.71 -11.79 -18.42
CA LEU A 140 -18.32 -10.67 -19.15
C LEU A 140 -18.39 -10.97 -20.66
N PRO A 141 -19.47 -10.53 -21.32
CA PRO A 141 -19.49 -10.45 -22.78
C PRO A 141 -18.31 -9.65 -23.32
N LYS A 142 -17.83 -10.03 -24.51
CA LYS A 142 -16.52 -9.57 -25.01
C LYS A 142 -16.39 -8.06 -25.16
N ASN A 143 -17.49 -7.36 -25.44
CA ASN A 143 -17.56 -5.92 -25.65
C ASN A 143 -18.17 -5.15 -24.46
N GLU A 144 -18.31 -5.78 -23.31
CA GLU A 144 -18.85 -5.15 -22.11
C GLU A 144 -17.76 -4.72 -21.12
N TYR A 145 -18.13 -3.78 -20.26
CA TYR A 145 -17.32 -3.33 -19.15
C TYR A 145 -18.19 -3.12 -17.91
N GLN A 146 -17.54 -3.15 -16.75
CA GLN A 146 -18.12 -2.74 -15.48
C GLN A 146 -17.10 -1.95 -14.65
N VAL A 147 -17.57 -0.91 -13.99
CA VAL A 147 -16.78 -0.09 -13.08
C VAL A 147 -17.28 -0.32 -11.66
N LEU A 148 -16.38 -0.65 -10.75
CA LEU A 148 -16.69 -0.94 -9.36
C LEU A 148 -15.85 -0.09 -8.40
N SER A 149 -16.39 0.15 -7.22
CA SER A 149 -15.69 0.71 -6.06
C SER A 149 -15.93 -0.20 -4.86
N TYR A 150 -14.86 -0.75 -4.27
CA TYR A 150 -14.96 -1.72 -3.17
C TYR A 150 -15.97 -2.86 -3.48
N ASP A 151 -15.86 -3.46 -4.67
CA ASP A 151 -16.78 -4.49 -5.21
C ASP A 151 -18.25 -4.07 -5.39
N LYS A 152 -18.61 -2.83 -5.08
CA LYS A 152 -19.92 -2.28 -5.43
C LYS A 152 -19.91 -1.82 -6.87
N LEU A 153 -20.81 -2.39 -7.68
CA LEU A 153 -21.05 -1.95 -9.06
C LEU A 153 -21.48 -0.48 -9.07
N LEU A 154 -20.72 0.37 -9.78
CA LEU A 154 -21.07 1.77 -10.04
C LEU A 154 -21.82 1.90 -11.37
N GLU A 155 -21.29 1.27 -12.42
CA GLU A 155 -21.89 1.26 -13.75
C GLU A 155 -21.43 0.01 -14.51
N SER A 156 -22.27 -0.49 -15.40
CA SER A 156 -21.91 -1.46 -16.43
C SER A 156 -22.46 -1.01 -17.77
N GLY A 157 -21.82 -1.42 -18.86
CA GLY A 157 -22.32 -1.10 -20.19
C GLY A 157 -21.60 -1.85 -21.30
N THR A 158 -22.03 -1.58 -22.52
CA THR A 158 -21.51 -2.19 -23.74
C THR A 158 -20.84 -1.11 -24.60
N ILE A 159 -19.72 -1.45 -25.22
CA ILE A 159 -19.07 -0.62 -26.23
C ILE A 159 -19.57 -1.08 -27.60
N GLU A 160 -20.31 -0.21 -28.28
CA GLU A 160 -20.93 -0.52 -29.57
C GLU A 160 -19.93 -0.45 -30.73
N SER A 161 -18.98 0.49 -30.69
CA SER A 161 -17.99 0.72 -31.75
C SER A 161 -16.58 0.45 -31.23
N LEU A 162 -16.01 -0.67 -31.68
CA LEU A 162 -14.62 -1.03 -31.41
C LEU A 162 -13.72 -0.26 -32.39
N GLY A 163 -13.24 0.92 -31.96
CA GLY A 163 -12.37 1.81 -32.72
C GLY A 163 -11.24 2.41 -31.88
N GLU A 164 -10.53 3.40 -32.44
CA GLU A 164 -9.32 3.99 -31.81
C GLU A 164 -9.61 4.72 -30.49
N ASN A 165 -10.86 5.16 -30.26
CA ASN A 165 -11.24 5.97 -29.09
C ASN A 165 -11.87 5.17 -27.94
N VAL A 166 -11.89 3.83 -28.00
CA VAL A 166 -12.53 2.99 -26.97
C VAL A 166 -11.89 3.22 -25.59
N TYR A 167 -10.57 3.32 -25.55
CA TYR A 167 -9.85 3.58 -24.31
C TYR A 167 -10.25 4.92 -23.69
N ASP A 168 -10.31 5.98 -24.51
CA ASP A 168 -10.68 7.31 -24.04
C ASP A 168 -12.12 7.33 -23.51
N GLN A 169 -13.05 6.68 -24.20
CA GLN A 169 -14.44 6.54 -23.75
C GLN A 169 -14.53 5.82 -22.40
N LEU A 170 -13.79 4.72 -22.23
CA LEU A 170 -13.75 3.97 -20.97
C LEU A 170 -13.13 4.79 -19.85
N MET A 171 -12.01 5.47 -20.11
CA MET A 171 -11.35 6.31 -19.10
C MET A 171 -12.23 7.48 -18.70
N GLU A 172 -12.85 8.19 -19.66
CA GLU A 172 -13.79 9.27 -19.37
C GLU A 172 -14.91 8.81 -18.45
N LYS A 173 -15.50 7.65 -18.71
CA LYS A 173 -16.51 7.02 -17.84
C LYS A 173 -15.97 6.71 -16.45
N VAL A 174 -14.80 6.07 -16.35
CA VAL A 174 -14.17 5.72 -15.06
C VAL A 174 -13.88 6.97 -14.22
N PHE A 175 -13.32 8.01 -14.82
CA PHE A 175 -12.99 9.26 -14.13
C PHE A 175 -14.24 10.05 -13.72
N ASN A 176 -15.28 10.08 -14.56
CA ASN A 176 -16.57 10.67 -14.20
C ASN A 176 -17.21 9.94 -13.01
N LEU A 177 -17.27 8.60 -13.06
CA LEU A 177 -17.79 7.78 -11.96
C LEU A 177 -16.97 7.98 -10.68
N CYS A 178 -15.65 8.12 -10.80
CA CYS A 178 -14.78 8.46 -9.67
C CYS A 178 -15.14 9.83 -9.07
N GLU A 179 -15.38 10.84 -9.89
CA GLU A 179 -15.75 12.19 -9.44
C GLU A 179 -17.11 12.19 -8.73
N VAL A 180 -18.14 11.60 -9.35
CA VAL A 180 -19.50 11.56 -8.80
C VAL A 180 -19.58 10.75 -7.51
N ASN A 181 -18.84 9.64 -7.43
CA ASN A 181 -18.87 8.74 -6.27
C ASN A 181 -17.72 8.98 -5.28
N TYR A 182 -16.98 10.09 -5.40
CA TYR A 182 -15.73 10.27 -4.67
C TYR A 182 -15.89 10.20 -3.15
N SER A 183 -17.01 10.70 -2.61
CA SER A 183 -17.29 10.62 -1.18
C SER A 183 -17.36 9.18 -0.65
N SER A 184 -17.70 8.19 -1.48
CA SER A 184 -17.68 6.78 -1.10
C SER A 184 -16.33 6.10 -1.37
N ILE A 185 -15.57 6.62 -2.34
CA ILE A 185 -14.25 6.11 -2.75
C ILE A 185 -13.15 6.55 -1.76
N LEU A 186 -13.20 7.80 -1.30
CA LEU A 186 -12.21 8.41 -0.41
C LEU A 186 -12.01 7.54 0.83
N ASN A 187 -10.77 7.22 1.19
CA ASN A 187 -10.46 6.40 2.36
C ASN A 187 -9.31 7.00 3.17
N LYS A 188 -9.08 6.45 4.37
CA LYS A 188 -8.03 6.88 5.29
C LYS A 188 -6.63 6.96 4.64
N GLN A 189 -6.29 6.03 3.75
CA GLN A 189 -4.99 6.03 3.06
C GLN A 189 -4.87 7.20 2.08
N LEU A 190 -5.90 7.45 1.26
CA LEU A 190 -5.93 8.57 0.33
C LEU A 190 -5.82 9.91 1.07
N VAL A 191 -6.53 10.06 2.20
CA VAL A 191 -6.44 11.25 3.06
C VAL A 191 -5.04 11.40 3.64
N GLY A 192 -4.41 10.31 4.09
CA GLY A 192 -3.02 10.33 4.53
C GLY A 192 -2.08 10.87 3.44
N ILE A 193 -2.19 10.37 2.21
CA ILE A 193 -1.38 10.83 1.08
C ILE A 193 -1.66 12.32 0.78
N MET A 194 -2.92 12.75 0.79
CA MET A 194 -3.27 14.16 0.58
C MET A 194 -2.62 15.07 1.63
N ILE A 195 -2.72 14.72 2.91
CA ILE A 195 -2.16 15.52 4.00
C ILE A 195 -0.65 15.59 3.88
N GLU A 196 0.04 14.48 3.61
CA GLU A 196 1.49 14.49 3.43
C GLU A 196 1.89 15.35 2.22
N ASN A 197 1.15 15.31 1.12
CA ASN A 197 1.39 16.20 -0.03
C ASN A 197 1.20 17.68 0.32
N VAL A 198 0.21 18.00 1.15
CA VAL A 198 -0.05 19.37 1.62
C VAL A 198 1.05 19.81 2.57
N LYS A 199 1.48 18.98 3.53
CA LYS A 199 2.61 19.27 4.44
C LYS A 199 3.92 19.48 3.69
N ASN A 200 4.17 18.72 2.62
CA ASN A 200 5.34 18.91 1.77
C ASN A 200 5.35 20.28 1.06
N SER A 201 4.17 20.80 0.73
CA SER A 201 4.03 22.11 0.06
C SER A 201 3.91 23.26 1.07
N TYR A 202 3.35 23.00 2.25
CA TYR A 202 3.08 23.93 3.34
C TYR A 202 3.47 23.30 4.68
N PRO A 203 4.77 23.35 5.05
CA PRO A 203 5.24 22.77 6.31
C PRO A 203 4.53 23.39 7.53
N GLY A 204 4.20 22.58 8.54
CA GLY A 204 3.53 23.05 9.76
C GLY A 204 1.99 22.98 9.74
N ILE A 205 1.36 22.94 8.56
CA ILE A 205 -0.10 23.10 8.41
C ILE A 205 -0.96 22.04 9.12
N ALA A 206 -0.40 20.86 9.38
CA ALA A 206 -1.08 19.77 10.06
C ALA A 206 -0.27 19.23 11.25
N ASP A 207 0.81 19.93 11.62
CA ASP A 207 1.64 19.55 12.77
C ASP A 207 0.81 19.77 14.04
N ASP A 208 0.91 18.84 14.99
CA ASP A 208 0.07 18.78 16.20
C ASP A 208 -1.46 18.67 15.98
N ILE A 209 -1.93 18.77 14.73
CA ILE A 209 -3.32 18.55 14.34
C ILE A 209 -3.52 17.07 13.95
N ILE A 210 -2.73 16.53 13.02
CA ILE A 210 -2.91 15.18 12.48
C ILE A 210 -1.60 14.37 12.60
N PRO A 211 -1.59 13.19 13.25
CA PRO A 211 -2.71 12.49 13.89
C PRO A 211 -2.94 12.88 15.36
N ALA A 212 -2.24 13.88 15.90
CA ALA A 212 -2.19 14.16 17.33
C ALA A 212 -3.54 14.59 17.93
N ARG A 213 -4.26 15.53 17.28
CA ARG A 213 -5.59 15.98 17.70
C ARG A 213 -6.72 15.27 16.96
N PHE A 214 -6.58 15.07 15.65
CA PHE A 214 -7.57 14.41 14.81
C PHE A 214 -6.98 13.20 14.11
N SER A 215 -7.65 12.06 14.23
CA SER A 215 -7.24 10.87 13.47
C SER A 215 -7.51 11.05 11.97
N TYR A 216 -6.71 10.40 11.13
CA TYR A 216 -6.98 10.37 9.68
C TYR A 216 -8.37 9.83 9.32
N LEU A 217 -8.98 8.99 10.17
CA LEU A 217 -10.35 8.51 9.99
C LEU A 217 -11.37 9.64 10.18
N PHE A 218 -11.19 10.44 11.22
CA PHE A 218 -12.06 11.60 11.49
C PHE A 218 -11.99 12.61 10.34
N VAL A 219 -10.77 12.92 9.89
CA VAL A 219 -10.55 13.83 8.76
C VAL A 219 -11.18 13.28 7.48
N GLU A 220 -11.05 11.98 7.23
CA GLU A 220 -11.74 11.32 6.11
C GLU A 220 -13.25 11.50 6.17
N GLN A 221 -13.87 11.25 7.32
CA GLN A 221 -15.31 11.42 7.48
C GLN A 221 -15.75 12.86 7.24
N VAL A 222 -15.02 13.85 7.76
CA VAL A 222 -15.31 15.28 7.53
C VAL A 222 -15.17 15.62 6.05
N LEU A 223 -14.08 15.22 5.39
CA LEU A 223 -13.85 15.47 3.96
C LEU A 223 -14.92 14.83 3.08
N ARG A 224 -15.40 13.63 3.42
CA ARG A 224 -16.52 12.99 2.71
C ARG A 224 -17.79 13.82 2.80
N GLU A 225 -18.12 14.35 3.98
CA GLU A 225 -19.31 15.18 4.18
C GLU A 225 -19.19 16.55 3.48
N ILE A 226 -18.00 17.18 3.50
CA ILE A 226 -17.73 18.40 2.73
C ILE A 226 -17.92 18.13 1.23
N TYR A 227 -17.33 17.05 0.71
CA TYR A 227 -17.42 16.71 -0.70
C TYR A 227 -18.86 16.44 -1.14
N LYS A 228 -19.66 15.73 -0.33
CA LYS A 228 -21.09 15.49 -0.63
C LYS A 228 -21.88 16.79 -0.81
N LYS A 229 -21.53 17.84 -0.06
CA LYS A 229 -22.24 19.12 -0.06
C LYS A 229 -21.76 20.07 -1.15
N THR A 230 -20.46 20.07 -1.45
CA THR A 230 -19.81 21.10 -2.28
C THR A 230 -19.26 20.58 -3.60
N GLY A 231 -19.08 19.27 -3.74
CA GLY A 231 -18.40 18.64 -4.88
C GLY A 231 -16.89 18.91 -4.94
N THR A 232 -16.28 19.49 -3.89
CA THR A 232 -14.85 19.81 -3.88
C THR A 232 -14.25 19.81 -2.48
N ILE A 233 -13.00 19.38 -2.38
CA ILE A 233 -12.15 19.50 -1.19
C ILE A 233 -10.82 20.18 -1.54
N ARG A 234 -10.79 20.95 -2.63
CA ARG A 234 -9.58 21.58 -3.16
C ARG A 234 -8.94 22.55 -2.17
N ASN A 235 -9.72 23.27 -1.38
CA ASN A 235 -9.20 24.19 -0.35
C ASN A 235 -8.76 23.44 0.91
N MET A 236 -7.83 22.49 0.77
CA MET A 236 -7.39 21.63 1.87
C MET A 236 -6.76 22.43 3.01
N ILE A 237 -6.03 23.52 2.71
CA ILE A 237 -5.45 24.40 3.73
C ILE A 237 -6.54 25.01 4.59
N GLY A 238 -7.51 25.70 3.98
CA GLY A 238 -8.61 26.33 4.72
C GLY A 238 -9.48 25.30 5.45
N ILE A 239 -9.67 24.11 4.88
CA ILE A 239 -10.37 23.01 5.57
C ILE A 239 -9.61 22.60 6.84
N LEU A 240 -8.28 22.44 6.78
CA LEU A 240 -7.47 22.02 7.94
C LEU A 240 -7.41 23.10 9.02
N GLU A 241 -7.25 24.37 8.65
CA GLU A 241 -7.29 25.50 9.58
C GLU A 241 -8.65 25.59 10.30
N LEU A 242 -9.74 25.51 9.54
CA LEU A 242 -11.09 25.55 10.11
C LEU A 242 -11.40 24.30 10.92
N LEU A 243 -10.86 23.13 10.56
CA LEU A 243 -11.01 21.90 11.35
C LEU A 243 -10.46 22.11 12.77
N GLU A 244 -9.34 22.81 12.91
CA GLU A 244 -8.74 23.13 14.20
C GLU A 244 -9.60 24.13 15.00
N GLU A 245 -10.15 25.14 14.31
CA GLU A 245 -10.90 26.24 14.91
C GLU A 245 -12.32 25.83 15.36
N VAL A 246 -13.05 25.08 14.53
CA VAL A 246 -14.50 24.86 14.74
C VAL A 246 -14.83 23.60 15.54
N THR A 247 -13.83 22.75 15.80
CA THR A 247 -14.02 21.45 16.46
C THR A 247 -13.55 21.53 17.91
N ASN A 248 -14.46 21.49 18.87
CA ASN A 248 -14.09 21.66 20.28
C ASN A 248 -13.59 20.36 20.92
N GLU A 249 -14.06 19.20 20.45
CA GLU A 249 -13.75 17.88 21.00
C GLU A 249 -13.47 16.84 19.90
N GLN A 250 -12.68 15.80 20.20
CA GLN A 250 -12.26 14.77 19.23
C GLN A 250 -13.40 13.87 18.70
N ASN A 251 -14.57 13.88 19.35
CA ASN A 251 -15.70 12.99 19.05
C ASN A 251 -16.96 13.74 18.56
N GLU A 252 -16.83 14.98 18.10
CA GLU A 252 -17.95 15.67 17.45
C GLU A 252 -18.42 14.92 16.18
N ASP A 253 -19.69 15.04 15.83
CA ASP A 253 -20.21 14.45 14.59
C ASP A 253 -19.51 15.09 13.36
N PRO A 254 -18.81 14.31 12.52
CA PRO A 254 -18.14 14.82 11.31
C PRO A 254 -19.05 15.63 10.39
N ARG A 255 -20.36 15.35 10.38
CA ARG A 255 -21.34 16.10 9.58
C ARG A 255 -21.49 17.53 10.08
N VAL A 256 -21.57 17.70 11.40
CA VAL A 256 -21.71 19.02 12.04
C VAL A 256 -20.45 19.85 11.83
N VAL A 257 -19.29 19.23 11.98
CA VAL A 257 -17.99 19.88 11.70
C VAL A 257 -17.91 20.29 10.23
N ALA A 258 -18.25 19.40 9.30
CA ALA A 258 -18.29 19.71 7.88
C ALA A 258 -19.24 20.87 7.56
N ASP A 259 -20.42 20.93 8.18
CA ASP A 259 -21.37 22.04 7.98
C ASP A 259 -20.79 23.39 8.43
N ARG A 260 -20.11 23.43 9.58
CA ARG A 260 -19.44 24.65 10.06
C ARG A 260 -18.31 25.07 9.13
N ILE A 261 -17.50 24.13 8.65
CA ILE A 261 -16.41 24.40 7.71
C ILE A 261 -16.97 24.94 6.39
N VAL A 262 -17.96 24.26 5.79
CA VAL A 262 -18.57 24.70 4.53
C VAL A 262 -19.18 26.09 4.68
N HIS A 263 -19.88 26.36 5.78
CA HIS A 263 -20.47 27.68 6.02
C HIS A 263 -19.42 28.81 6.08
N ARG A 264 -18.25 28.55 6.66
CA ARG A 264 -17.17 29.54 6.77
C ARG A 264 -16.30 29.67 5.52
N LEU A 265 -16.29 28.65 4.65
CA LEU A 265 -15.60 28.68 3.35
C LEU A 265 -16.42 29.32 2.23
N SER A 266 -17.72 29.55 2.46
CA SER A 266 -18.67 30.17 1.52
C SER A 266 -18.51 31.69 1.51
#